data_AF-A0A2U3MU15-F1
#
_entry.id   AF-A0A2U3MU15-F1
#
_cell.length_a   1.000
_cell.length_b   1.000
_cell.length_c   1.000
_cell.angle_alpha   90.00
_cell.angle_beta   90.00
_cell.angle_gamma   90.00
#
_symmetry.space_group_name_H-M   'P 1'
#
loop_
_entity.id
_entity.type
_entity.pdbx_description
1 polymer ?
#
loop_
_entity_poly.entity_id
_entity_poly.type
_entity_poly.pdbx_seq_one_letter_code
_entity_poly.pdbx_strand_id
1 'polypeptide(L)'
;MNIAVIGSGMAGLATARILKDAGHNITIFEALPGRGMDSHSLEFEGGLIDAPLRVMNPHLWKNTLSLATHLGMTTFPVRTYMACSWLFEDKTETWLTTSRTRIGNFPIINNRKGIKQYGWRLVKGMLQLKTAIHQFFKSKNQDITLAEFINHNEIEEVFWHGAVMPVLYTICTCDPKTIGEWPAKPLLVFLKQLTDGDALLRLNGGTPAFVDKLIQGIELHSGSAIQHVEEQGDQVVVRNEDGDEFLFDKVVVATPTTKLEDFLNKDQFAEDIKLLKQFKFEDGELVMHTDATVMPPNRKDWCVLSYMMDRQFTKQQFTVWLNSIEPSLVGKTPVFQTWRPVTSIDPKKVISSVTLTRAVVDSQTVALNKEIQERHKQPNRKVFYCGSWSCDGLPILESAVTSAMHIAQIFGAPLPFEGLKPKVEVAPQLGY
;
A
#
# COMPACT_ATOMS: atom_id res chain seq x y z
N MET A 1 16.25 26.00 -8.16
CA MET A 1 14.80 26.23 -8.27
C MET A 1 14.18 26.07 -6.90
N ASN A 2 13.17 26.89 -6.62
CA ASN A 2 12.26 26.77 -5.48
C ASN A 2 11.03 25.97 -5.94
N ILE A 3 10.72 24.87 -5.25
CA ILE A 3 9.68 23.92 -5.65
C ILE A 3 8.75 23.64 -4.48
N ALA A 4 7.44 23.79 -4.70
CA ALA A 4 6.44 23.34 -3.75
C ALA A 4 6.09 21.87 -3.99
N VAL A 5 5.89 21.12 -2.91
CA VAL A 5 5.28 19.80 -2.94
C VAL A 5 4.00 19.83 -2.10
N ILE A 6 2.85 19.62 -2.72
CA ILE A 6 1.54 19.67 -2.06
C ILE A 6 1.12 18.24 -1.71
N GLY A 7 1.12 17.91 -0.43
CA GLY A 7 0.83 16.60 0.14
C GLY A 7 2.09 15.88 0.63
N SER A 8 2.08 15.46 1.89
CA SER A 8 3.21 14.76 2.54
C SER A 8 2.96 13.25 2.71
N GLY A 9 2.21 12.67 1.77
CA GLY A 9 2.19 11.22 1.56
C GLY A 9 3.50 10.70 0.95
N MET A 10 3.61 9.37 0.76
CA MET A 10 4.85 8.75 0.25
C MET A 10 5.37 9.35 -1.06
N ALA A 11 4.48 9.65 -2.02
CA ALA A 11 4.89 10.20 -3.31
C ALA A 11 5.49 11.60 -3.16
N GLY A 12 4.81 12.49 -2.42
CA GLY A 12 5.29 13.85 -2.15
C GLY A 12 6.59 13.84 -1.36
N LEU A 13 6.69 13.05 -0.29
CA LEU A 13 7.91 12.92 0.51
C LEU A 13 9.09 12.38 -0.32
N ALA A 14 8.86 11.37 -1.18
CA ALA A 14 9.89 10.86 -2.06
C ALA A 14 10.32 11.91 -3.10
N THR A 15 9.37 12.61 -3.73
CA THR A 15 9.68 13.71 -4.65
C THR A 15 10.51 14.79 -3.96
N ALA A 16 10.06 15.23 -2.78
CA ALA A 16 10.74 16.25 -2.00
C ALA A 16 12.17 15.85 -1.66
N ARG A 17 12.38 14.64 -1.15
CA ARG A 17 13.72 14.11 -0.82
C ARG A 17 14.63 14.06 -2.04
N ILE A 18 14.17 13.46 -3.14
CA ILE A 18 14.97 13.29 -4.36
C ILE A 18 15.37 14.65 -4.94
N LEU A 19 14.43 15.59 -5.05
CA LEU A 19 14.70 16.92 -5.59
C LEU A 19 15.57 17.76 -4.64
N LYS A 20 15.43 17.59 -3.32
CA LYS A 20 16.31 18.21 -2.33
C LYS A 20 17.75 17.71 -2.47
N ASP A 21 17.96 16.40 -2.64
CA ASP A 21 19.30 15.82 -2.87
C ASP A 21 19.92 16.30 -4.18
N ALA A 22 19.10 16.62 -5.19
CA ALA A 22 19.55 17.24 -6.43
C ALA A 22 19.90 18.74 -6.31
N GLY A 23 19.77 19.34 -5.12
CA GLY A 23 20.14 20.73 -4.85
C GLY A 23 19.01 21.74 -5.04
N HIS A 24 17.75 21.31 -5.14
CA HIS A 24 16.61 22.22 -5.17
C HIS A 24 16.19 22.67 -3.76
N ASN A 25 15.55 23.84 -3.68
CA ASN A 25 14.90 24.32 -2.45
C ASN A 25 13.47 23.80 -2.45
N ILE A 26 13.11 23.03 -1.43
CA ILE A 26 11.82 22.34 -1.35
C ILE A 26 11.04 22.83 -0.13
N THR A 27 9.77 23.14 -0.35
CA THR A 27 8.78 23.41 0.69
C THR A 27 7.62 22.43 0.51
N ILE A 28 7.28 21.70 1.57
CA ILE A 28 6.16 20.75 1.59
C ILE A 28 4.96 21.40 2.28
N PHE A 29 3.79 21.27 1.68
CA PHE A 29 2.51 21.68 2.29
C PHE A 29 1.67 20.45 2.61
N GLU A 30 1.20 20.35 3.84
CA GLU A 30 0.34 19.26 4.32
C GLU A 30 -0.91 19.85 4.97
N ALA A 31 -2.09 19.35 4.56
CA ALA A 31 -3.37 19.83 5.08
C ALA A 31 -3.62 19.35 6.52
N LEU A 32 -3.12 18.18 6.88
CA LEU A 32 -3.22 17.67 8.26
C LEU A 32 -2.26 18.43 9.19
N PRO A 33 -2.58 18.61 10.48
CA PRO A 33 -1.74 19.30 11.47
C PRO A 33 -0.40 18.58 11.79
N GLY A 34 -0.08 17.51 11.06
CA GLY A 34 1.16 16.76 11.19
C GLY A 34 1.64 16.32 9.81
N ARG A 35 2.07 15.08 9.71
CA ARG A 35 2.65 14.50 8.49
C ARG A 35 1.67 13.48 7.92
N GLY A 36 1.43 13.54 6.61
CA GLY A 36 0.42 12.73 5.94
C GLY A 36 0.76 11.25 5.92
N MET A 37 2.01 10.89 5.62
CA MET A 37 2.40 9.47 5.46
C MET A 37 2.27 8.64 6.75
N ASP A 38 2.53 9.24 7.91
CA ASP A 38 2.47 8.57 9.21
C ASP A 38 1.43 9.18 10.16
N SER A 39 0.45 9.91 9.64
CA SER A 39 -0.64 10.58 10.40
C SER A 39 -1.45 9.65 11.30
N HIS A 40 -1.42 8.34 11.03
CA HIS A 40 -2.13 7.31 11.79
C HIS A 40 -1.20 6.41 12.60
N SER A 41 0.09 6.74 12.66
CA SER A 41 1.03 6.07 13.56
C SER A 41 0.87 6.65 14.97
N LEU A 42 0.79 5.77 15.97
CA LEU A 42 0.63 6.17 17.36
C LEU A 42 1.35 5.21 18.30
N GLU A 43 1.49 5.60 19.56
CA GLU A 43 2.12 4.78 20.59
C GLU A 43 1.06 4.14 21.51
N PHE A 44 1.22 2.86 21.82
CA PHE A 44 0.34 2.12 22.72
C PHE A 44 1.17 1.24 23.65
N GLU A 45 1.01 1.43 24.96
CA GLU A 45 1.82 0.78 26.00
C GLU A 45 3.35 0.93 25.73
N GLY A 46 3.79 2.05 25.13
CA GLY A 46 5.18 2.30 24.73
C GLY A 46 5.66 1.50 23.52
N GLY A 47 4.74 0.98 22.71
CA GLY A 47 5.03 0.27 21.47
C GLY A 47 4.36 0.94 20.27
N LEU A 48 4.94 0.79 19.09
CA LEU A 48 4.50 1.48 17.88
C LEU A 48 3.30 0.78 17.23
N ILE A 49 2.20 1.49 17.06
CA ILE A 49 1.12 1.11 16.14
C ILE A 49 1.36 1.89 14.85
N ASP A 50 1.95 1.24 13.84
CA ASP A 50 2.18 1.79 12.50
C ASP A 50 1.00 1.41 11.59
N ALA A 51 0.11 2.37 11.32
CA ALA A 51 -1.11 2.14 10.56
C ALA A 51 -1.12 2.90 9.21
N PRO A 52 -1.56 2.27 8.11
CA PRO A 52 -1.74 0.81 7.97
C PRO A 52 -0.41 0.06 8.09
N LEU A 53 -0.47 -1.24 8.43
CA LEU A 53 0.74 -2.08 8.43
C LEU A 53 1.48 -1.99 7.09
N ARG A 54 2.78 -1.74 7.17
CA ARG A 54 3.70 -1.76 6.02
C ARG A 54 4.73 -2.86 6.16
N VAL A 55 4.59 -3.87 5.31
CA VAL A 55 5.55 -4.96 5.12
C VAL A 55 5.83 -5.07 3.63
N MET A 56 7.09 -5.26 3.26
CA MET A 56 7.56 -5.07 1.90
C MET A 56 8.24 -6.34 1.41
N ASN A 57 7.75 -6.88 0.29
CA ASN A 57 8.49 -7.91 -0.43
C ASN A 57 9.67 -7.24 -1.18
N PRO A 58 10.93 -7.67 -0.97
CA PRO A 58 12.10 -7.07 -1.62
C PRO A 58 12.05 -6.99 -3.14
N HIS A 59 11.32 -7.89 -3.79
CA HIS A 59 11.16 -7.93 -5.23
C HIS A 59 10.05 -6.99 -5.75
N LEU A 60 9.06 -6.67 -4.91
CA LEU A 60 7.92 -5.83 -5.28
C LEU A 60 8.07 -4.37 -4.80
N TRP A 61 8.89 -4.10 -3.77
CA TRP A 61 9.17 -2.77 -3.22
C TRP A 61 10.64 -2.38 -3.46
N LYS A 62 11.14 -2.58 -4.68
CA LYS A 62 12.55 -2.37 -4.99
C LYS A 62 12.93 -0.92 -4.73
N ASN A 63 12.27 0.03 -5.38
CA ASN A 63 12.57 1.46 -5.31
C ASN A 63 12.39 2.00 -3.89
N THR A 64 11.33 1.57 -3.20
CA THR A 64 11.04 1.99 -1.82
C THR A 64 12.14 1.56 -0.85
N LEU A 65 12.55 0.28 -0.89
CA LEU A 65 13.60 -0.24 -0.03
C LEU A 65 14.97 0.32 -0.41
N SER A 66 15.20 0.57 -1.69
CA SER A 66 16.40 1.20 -2.22
C SER A 66 16.56 2.63 -1.69
N LEU A 67 15.48 3.42 -1.70
CA LEU A 67 15.44 4.76 -1.12
C LEU A 67 15.68 4.73 0.39
N ALA A 68 15.00 3.84 1.14
CA ALA A 68 15.23 3.68 2.57
C ALA A 68 16.71 3.33 2.88
N THR A 69 17.31 2.46 2.07
CA THR A 69 18.72 2.08 2.19
C THR A 69 19.66 3.27 1.97
N HIS A 70 19.38 4.10 0.96
CA HIS A 70 20.13 5.31 0.67
C HIS A 70 20.12 6.30 1.84
N LEU A 71 18.96 6.41 2.51
CA LEU A 71 18.79 7.23 3.72
C LEU A 71 19.38 6.59 4.99
N GLY A 72 20.11 5.48 4.84
CA GLY A 72 20.79 4.79 5.93
C GLY A 72 19.87 3.99 6.85
N MET A 73 18.63 3.71 6.43
CA MET A 73 17.72 2.87 7.21
C MET A 73 18.08 1.39 7.10
N THR A 74 17.79 0.66 8.17
CA THR A 74 17.87 -0.80 8.21
C THR A 74 16.47 -1.40 8.29
N THR A 75 16.36 -2.65 7.89
CA THR A 75 15.12 -3.41 7.89
C THR A 75 15.27 -4.69 8.68
N PHE A 76 14.16 -5.35 9.01
CA PHE A 76 14.17 -6.67 9.61
C PHE A 76 13.12 -7.57 8.96
N PRO A 77 13.35 -8.89 8.89
CA PRO A 77 12.40 -9.82 8.32
C PRO A 77 11.18 -9.97 9.24
N VAL A 78 9.99 -10.18 8.66
CA VAL A 78 8.74 -10.50 9.36
C VAL A 78 8.11 -11.78 8.81
N ARG A 79 7.57 -12.64 9.68
CA ARG A 79 6.88 -13.88 9.30
C ARG A 79 5.37 -13.64 9.24
N THR A 80 4.83 -13.35 8.07
CA THR A 80 3.39 -13.04 7.90
C THR A 80 2.56 -14.28 7.59
N TYR A 81 2.57 -15.26 8.49
CA TYR A 81 1.69 -16.43 8.37
C TYR A 81 0.22 -16.01 8.39
N MET A 82 -0.64 -16.84 7.80
CA MET A 82 -2.06 -16.53 7.63
C MET A 82 -2.98 -17.60 8.22
N ALA A 83 -4.13 -17.15 8.71
CA ALA A 83 -5.28 -17.97 9.07
C ALA A 83 -6.48 -17.56 8.20
N CYS A 84 -7.22 -18.53 7.65
CA CYS A 84 -8.49 -18.29 6.97
C CYS A 84 -9.62 -18.98 7.72
N SER A 85 -10.69 -18.23 7.96
CA SER A 85 -11.88 -18.71 8.68
C SER A 85 -13.16 -18.40 7.91
N TRP A 86 -14.12 -19.32 8.02
CA TRP A 86 -15.50 -19.10 7.57
C TRP A 86 -16.30 -18.44 8.68
N LEU A 87 -17.01 -17.37 8.34
CA LEU A 87 -18.00 -16.71 9.18
C LEU A 87 -19.36 -17.34 8.91
N PHE A 88 -19.96 -17.91 9.96
CA PHE A 88 -21.37 -18.29 10.01
C PHE A 88 -22.11 -17.32 10.93
N GLU A 89 -23.45 -17.38 10.94
CA GLU A 89 -24.28 -16.51 11.78
C GLU A 89 -23.97 -16.66 13.28
N ASP A 90 -23.64 -17.87 13.73
CA ASP A 90 -23.47 -18.23 15.14
C ASP A 90 -22.03 -18.57 15.54
N LYS A 91 -21.12 -18.76 14.56
CA LYS A 91 -19.76 -19.22 14.83
C LYS A 91 -18.75 -18.86 13.75
N THR A 92 -17.48 -18.95 14.12
CA THR A 92 -16.34 -18.83 13.20
C THR A 92 -15.61 -20.17 13.14
N GLU A 93 -15.35 -20.68 11.93
CA GLU A 93 -14.60 -21.91 11.72
C GLU A 93 -13.31 -21.65 10.94
N THR A 94 -12.17 -21.74 11.62
CA THR A 94 -10.86 -21.72 10.97
C THR A 94 -10.63 -23.02 10.22
N TRP A 95 -10.27 -22.93 8.94
CA TRP A 95 -10.08 -24.08 8.06
C TRP A 95 -8.67 -24.15 7.45
N LEU A 96 -7.96 -23.02 7.40
CA LEU A 96 -6.58 -22.93 6.95
C LEU A 96 -5.75 -22.13 7.94
N THR A 97 -4.59 -22.66 8.29
CA THR A 97 -3.54 -21.94 9.03
C THR A 97 -2.21 -22.33 8.42
N THR A 98 -1.39 -21.35 8.07
CA THR A 98 -0.06 -21.57 7.49
C THR A 98 1.01 -21.39 8.55
N SER A 99 2.08 -22.17 8.43
CA SER A 99 3.33 -21.95 9.17
C SER A 99 4.49 -22.53 8.37
N ARG A 100 5.72 -22.41 8.89
CA ARG A 100 6.87 -23.11 8.32
C ARG A 100 7.61 -23.89 9.40
N THR A 101 8.26 -24.99 9.01
CA THR A 101 9.12 -25.75 9.92
C THR A 101 10.29 -24.88 10.38
N ARG A 102 10.69 -25.02 11.65
CA ARG A 102 11.89 -24.35 12.19
C ARG A 102 13.17 -24.80 11.47
N ILE A 103 13.21 -26.07 11.05
CA ILE A 103 14.32 -26.66 10.30
C ILE A 103 13.90 -26.80 8.84
N GLY A 104 14.61 -26.13 7.93
CA GLY A 104 14.37 -26.23 6.47
C GLY A 104 13.27 -25.34 5.90
N ASN A 105 12.56 -24.55 6.72
CA ASN A 105 11.58 -23.55 6.29
C ASN A 105 10.45 -24.11 5.37
N PHE A 106 10.09 -25.39 5.55
CA PHE A 106 9.07 -26.06 4.74
C PHE A 106 7.67 -25.57 5.12
N PRO A 107 6.80 -25.23 4.15
CA PRO A 107 5.44 -24.79 4.43
C PRO A 107 4.60 -25.92 5.04
N ILE A 108 3.84 -25.60 6.09
CA ILE A 108 2.92 -26.51 6.77
C ILE A 108 1.53 -25.88 6.81
N ILE A 109 0.52 -26.69 6.53
CA ILE A 109 -0.87 -26.39 6.87
C ILE A 109 -1.16 -27.06 8.22
N ASN A 110 -1.49 -26.27 9.26
CA ASN A 110 -1.61 -26.82 10.62
C ASN A 110 -3.00 -27.41 10.92
N ASN A 111 -4.02 -27.07 10.13
CA ASN A 111 -5.38 -27.50 10.37
C ASN A 111 -5.68 -28.90 9.79
N ARG A 112 -5.61 -29.94 10.63
CA ARG A 112 -5.86 -31.35 10.22
C ARG A 112 -7.27 -31.58 9.66
N LYS A 113 -8.30 -30.90 10.19
CA LYS A 113 -9.69 -31.03 9.71
C LYS A 113 -9.82 -30.40 8.32
N GLY A 114 -9.26 -29.20 8.17
CA GLY A 114 -9.18 -28.49 6.89
C GLY A 114 -8.38 -29.27 5.83
N ILE A 115 -7.26 -29.88 6.19
CA ILE A 115 -6.48 -30.73 5.26
C ILE A 115 -7.29 -31.94 4.81
N LYS A 116 -7.97 -32.65 5.71
CA LYS A 116 -8.80 -33.80 5.33
C LYS A 116 -9.92 -33.41 4.38
N GLN A 117 -10.49 -32.22 4.55
CA GLN A 117 -11.62 -31.74 3.76
C GLN A 117 -11.21 -31.06 2.44
N TYR A 118 -10.10 -30.31 2.45
CA TYR A 118 -9.72 -29.39 1.38
C TYR A 118 -8.29 -29.58 0.88
N GLY A 119 -7.47 -30.44 1.49
CA GLY A 119 -6.04 -30.54 1.22
C GLY A 119 -5.71 -30.83 -0.25
N TRP A 120 -6.36 -31.82 -0.85
CA TRP A 120 -6.18 -32.11 -2.28
C TRP A 120 -6.63 -30.94 -3.17
N ARG A 121 -7.72 -30.26 -2.81
CA ARG A 121 -8.26 -29.11 -3.55
C ARG A 121 -7.28 -27.94 -3.54
N LEU A 122 -6.66 -27.67 -2.39
CA LEU A 122 -5.60 -26.66 -2.25
C LEU A 122 -4.37 -26.97 -3.10
N VAL A 123 -3.89 -28.22 -3.08
CA VAL A 123 -2.72 -28.63 -3.89
C VAL A 123 -3.04 -28.55 -5.37
N LYS A 124 -4.21 -29.05 -5.80
CA LYS A 124 -4.67 -28.94 -7.19
C LYS A 124 -4.73 -27.48 -7.63
N GLY A 125 -5.39 -26.62 -6.86
CA GLY A 125 -5.53 -25.19 -7.17
C GLY A 125 -4.17 -24.48 -7.25
N MET A 126 -3.23 -24.78 -6.34
CA MET A 126 -1.89 -24.21 -6.38
C MET A 126 -1.12 -24.60 -7.64
N LEU A 127 -1.17 -25.88 -8.04
CA LEU A 127 -0.53 -26.35 -9.27
C LEU A 127 -1.18 -25.76 -10.54
N GLN A 128 -2.50 -25.66 -10.56
CA GLN A 128 -3.25 -25.00 -11.64
C GLN A 128 -2.86 -23.53 -11.75
N LEU A 129 -2.85 -22.79 -10.64
CA LEU A 129 -2.47 -21.37 -10.63
C LEU A 129 -1.03 -21.18 -11.09
N LYS A 130 -0.07 -21.98 -10.60
CA LYS A 130 1.33 -21.90 -11.03
C LYS A 130 1.48 -22.15 -12.53
N THR A 131 0.74 -23.13 -13.06
CA THR A 131 0.73 -23.44 -14.49
C THR A 131 0.12 -22.30 -15.31
N ALA A 132 -1.03 -21.78 -14.87
CA ALA A 132 -1.74 -20.67 -15.50
C ALA A 132 -0.89 -19.39 -15.54
N ILE A 133 -0.25 -19.03 -14.42
CA ILE A 133 0.69 -17.90 -14.34
C ILE A 133 1.84 -18.08 -15.34
N HIS A 134 2.44 -19.27 -15.39
CA HIS A 134 3.54 -19.56 -16.30
C HIS A 134 3.11 -19.45 -17.77
N GLN A 135 1.92 -19.94 -18.12
CA GLN A 135 1.37 -19.83 -19.47
C GLN A 135 1.03 -18.39 -19.83
N PHE A 136 0.44 -17.62 -18.90
CA PHE A 136 0.15 -16.20 -19.06
C PHE A 136 1.41 -15.39 -19.40
N PHE A 137 2.51 -15.59 -18.66
CA PHE A 137 3.74 -14.86 -18.95
C PHE A 137 4.45 -15.32 -20.24
N LYS A 138 4.05 -16.45 -20.83
CA LYS A 138 4.48 -16.91 -22.15
C LYS A 138 3.55 -16.48 -23.28
N SER A 139 2.34 -16.01 -22.98
CA SER A 139 1.37 -15.61 -24.00
C SER A 139 1.78 -14.29 -24.63
N LYS A 140 1.32 -14.08 -25.87
CA LYS A 140 1.45 -12.79 -26.58
C LYS A 140 0.45 -11.74 -26.07
N ASN A 141 -0.73 -12.19 -25.65
CA ASN A 141 -1.76 -11.33 -25.08
C ASN A 141 -1.74 -11.42 -23.55
N GLN A 142 -1.29 -10.33 -22.91
CA GLN A 142 -1.27 -10.17 -21.45
C GLN A 142 -2.22 -9.05 -20.99
N ASP A 143 -2.93 -8.42 -21.93
CA ASP A 143 -3.83 -7.30 -21.68
C ASP A 143 -5.25 -7.84 -21.49
N ILE A 144 -5.41 -8.64 -20.43
CA ILE A 144 -6.69 -9.20 -20.00
C ILE A 144 -6.94 -8.85 -18.54
N THR A 145 -8.20 -8.85 -18.15
CA THR A 145 -8.67 -8.66 -16.78
C THR A 145 -8.43 -9.91 -15.92
N LEU A 146 -8.48 -9.75 -14.59
CA LEU A 146 -8.41 -10.88 -13.67
C LEU A 146 -9.58 -11.85 -13.89
N ALA A 147 -10.78 -11.34 -14.14
CA ALA A 147 -11.96 -12.16 -14.40
C ALA A 147 -11.77 -13.01 -15.68
N GLU A 148 -11.26 -12.43 -16.76
CA GLU A 148 -10.93 -13.18 -17.98
C GLU A 148 -9.84 -14.22 -17.74
N PHE A 149 -8.79 -13.86 -16.99
CA PHE A 149 -7.74 -14.82 -16.63
C PHE A 149 -8.33 -16.03 -15.90
N ILE A 150 -9.22 -15.82 -14.93
CA ILE A 150 -9.84 -16.94 -14.19
C ILE A 150 -10.84 -17.71 -15.03
N ASN A 151 -11.65 -17.06 -15.84
CA ASN A 151 -12.60 -17.76 -16.72
C ASN A 151 -11.89 -18.65 -17.76
N HIS A 152 -10.66 -18.29 -18.16
CA HIS A 152 -9.83 -19.12 -19.05
C HIS A 152 -9.10 -20.26 -18.34
N ASN A 153 -8.96 -20.21 -17.02
CA ASN A 153 -8.17 -21.16 -16.26
C ASN A 153 -9.07 -21.81 -15.19
N GLU A 154 -9.36 -23.10 -15.32
CA GLU A 154 -10.23 -23.87 -14.41
C GLU A 154 -9.59 -24.10 -13.01
N ILE A 155 -9.17 -23.03 -12.34
CA ILE A 155 -8.52 -23.04 -11.03
C ILE A 155 -9.55 -23.49 -9.99
N GLU A 156 -9.13 -24.39 -9.11
CA GLU A 156 -9.96 -24.94 -8.05
C GLU A 156 -10.58 -23.84 -7.17
N GLU A 157 -11.92 -23.82 -7.10
CA GLU A 157 -12.72 -22.72 -6.54
C GLU A 157 -12.44 -22.46 -5.05
N VAL A 158 -12.26 -23.50 -4.23
CA VAL A 158 -11.96 -23.33 -2.80
C VAL A 158 -10.56 -22.77 -2.61
N PHE A 159 -9.60 -23.17 -3.42
CA PHE A 159 -8.27 -22.56 -3.41
C PHE A 159 -8.33 -21.09 -3.86
N TRP A 160 -9.01 -20.80 -4.97
CA TRP A 160 -9.09 -19.44 -5.51
C TRP A 160 -9.78 -18.49 -4.53
N HIS A 161 -11.03 -18.77 -4.16
CA HIS A 161 -11.81 -17.89 -3.30
C HIS A 161 -11.41 -17.94 -1.83
N GLY A 162 -10.92 -19.09 -1.36
CA GLY A 162 -10.56 -19.27 0.05
C GLY A 162 -9.13 -18.87 0.42
N ALA A 163 -8.18 -18.93 -0.53
CA ALA A 163 -6.76 -18.68 -0.24
C ALA A 163 -6.15 -17.55 -1.08
N VAL A 164 -6.53 -17.40 -2.36
CA VAL A 164 -5.92 -16.40 -3.24
C VAL A 164 -6.63 -15.05 -3.15
N MET A 165 -7.93 -15.03 -3.40
CA MET A 165 -8.74 -13.80 -3.37
C MET A 165 -8.62 -13.01 -2.06
N PRO A 166 -8.62 -13.63 -0.87
CA PRO A 166 -8.47 -12.89 0.39
C PRO A 166 -7.17 -12.07 0.45
N VAL A 167 -6.07 -12.64 -0.07
CA VAL A 167 -4.78 -11.96 -0.15
C VAL A 167 -4.82 -10.81 -1.15
N LEU A 168 -5.45 -11.01 -2.31
CA LEU A 168 -5.62 -9.95 -3.31
C LEU A 168 -6.48 -8.80 -2.78
N TYR A 169 -7.60 -9.10 -2.11
CA TYR A 169 -8.47 -8.09 -1.49
C TYR A 169 -7.73 -7.26 -0.45
N THR A 170 -6.79 -7.85 0.29
CA THR A 170 -5.98 -7.12 1.28
C THR A 170 -5.03 -6.13 0.65
N ILE A 171 -4.44 -6.49 -0.48
CA ILE A 171 -3.35 -5.71 -1.06
C ILE A 171 -3.87 -4.65 -2.01
N CYS A 172 -4.94 -4.99 -2.73
CA CYS A 172 -5.65 -4.04 -3.58
C CYS A 172 -6.60 -3.17 -2.75
N THR A 173 -7.03 -3.64 -1.56
CA THR A 173 -7.96 -2.93 -0.65
C THR A 173 -9.25 -2.45 -1.33
N CYS A 174 -9.64 -3.12 -2.41
CA CYS A 174 -10.82 -2.80 -3.20
C CYS A 174 -12.04 -3.64 -2.79
N ASP A 175 -13.23 -3.19 -3.18
CA ASP A 175 -14.44 -4.01 -3.16
C ASP A 175 -14.21 -5.34 -3.92
N PRO A 176 -14.59 -6.49 -3.34
CA PRO A 176 -14.57 -7.77 -4.04
C PRO A 176 -15.18 -7.80 -5.43
N LYS A 177 -16.18 -6.95 -5.67
CA LYS A 177 -16.88 -6.82 -6.94
C LYS A 177 -16.02 -6.19 -8.03
N THR A 178 -15.07 -5.32 -7.68
CA THR A 178 -14.29 -4.55 -8.66
C THR A 178 -12.97 -5.21 -9.01
N ILE A 179 -12.41 -6.08 -8.15
CA ILE A 179 -11.10 -6.70 -8.41
C ILE A 179 -11.05 -7.55 -9.69
N GLY A 180 -12.20 -8.08 -10.13
CA GLY A 180 -12.29 -8.84 -11.38
C GLY A 180 -11.96 -8.00 -12.62
N GLU A 181 -12.22 -6.69 -12.56
CA GLU A 181 -11.99 -5.72 -13.64
C GLU A 181 -10.53 -5.26 -13.73
N TRP A 182 -9.74 -5.56 -12.70
CA TRP A 182 -8.33 -5.16 -12.65
C TRP A 182 -7.54 -5.89 -13.76
N PRO A 183 -6.52 -5.22 -14.35
CA PRO A 183 -5.58 -5.91 -15.22
C PRO A 183 -4.95 -7.11 -14.50
N ALA A 184 -4.93 -8.27 -15.15
CA ALA A 184 -4.41 -9.50 -14.53
C ALA A 184 -2.91 -9.39 -14.24
N LYS A 185 -2.14 -8.79 -15.16
CA LYS A 185 -0.68 -8.81 -15.13
C LYS A 185 -0.06 -8.34 -13.80
N PRO A 186 -0.38 -7.16 -13.24
CA PRO A 186 0.13 -6.73 -11.93
C PRO A 186 -0.19 -7.71 -10.80
N LEU A 187 -1.41 -8.25 -10.77
CA LEU A 187 -1.85 -9.20 -9.75
C LEU A 187 -1.11 -10.54 -9.87
N LEU A 188 -0.87 -11.02 -11.10
CA LEU A 188 -0.13 -12.27 -11.34
C LEU A 188 1.36 -12.12 -11.05
N VAL A 189 1.97 -10.95 -11.31
CA VAL A 189 3.33 -10.64 -10.84
C VAL A 189 3.39 -10.74 -9.32
N PHE A 190 2.42 -10.12 -8.65
CA PHE A 190 2.32 -10.14 -7.20
C PHE A 190 2.15 -11.57 -6.64
N LEU A 191 1.21 -12.36 -7.18
CA LEU A 191 0.97 -13.74 -6.75
C LEU A 191 2.17 -14.65 -6.95
N LYS A 192 2.91 -14.47 -8.05
CA LYS A 192 4.16 -15.20 -8.30
C LYS A 192 5.15 -14.98 -7.15
N GLN A 193 5.36 -13.73 -6.74
CA GLN A 193 6.30 -13.39 -5.66
C GLN A 193 5.85 -13.91 -4.29
N LEU A 194 4.54 -14.01 -4.04
CA LEU A 194 4.05 -14.66 -2.81
C LEU A 194 4.39 -16.15 -2.74
N THR A 195 4.39 -16.84 -3.88
CA THR A 195 4.68 -18.29 -3.92
C THR A 195 6.17 -18.61 -3.78
N ASP A 196 7.05 -17.65 -4.06
CA ASP A 196 8.50 -17.84 -4.01
C ASP A 196 9.04 -17.87 -2.57
N GLY A 197 8.29 -17.30 -1.61
CA GLY A 197 8.49 -17.56 -0.18
C GLY A 197 9.55 -16.73 0.53
N ASP A 198 9.98 -15.62 -0.08
CA ASP A 198 10.86 -14.65 0.55
C ASP A 198 10.25 -14.05 1.82
N ALA A 199 11.12 -13.74 2.80
CA ALA A 199 10.69 -12.99 3.96
C ALA A 199 10.27 -11.57 3.53
N LEU A 200 9.14 -11.10 4.06
CA LEU A 200 8.79 -9.70 3.96
C LEU A 200 9.67 -8.90 4.91
N LEU A 201 9.98 -7.66 4.55
CA LEU A 201 10.81 -6.76 5.34
C LEU A 201 9.95 -5.64 5.94
N ARG A 202 10.33 -5.20 7.13
CA ARG A 202 9.80 -4.01 7.78
C ARG A 202 10.93 -3.06 8.14
N LEU A 203 10.67 -1.75 8.05
CA LEU A 203 11.64 -0.71 8.41
C LEU A 203 11.81 -0.66 9.92
N ASN A 204 13.06 -0.54 10.40
CA ASN A 204 13.31 -0.22 11.81
C ASN A 204 12.72 1.17 12.14
N GLY A 205 11.98 1.24 13.24
CA GLY A 205 11.22 2.44 13.63
C GLY A 205 9.94 2.69 12.81
N GLY A 206 9.57 1.79 11.90
CA GLY A 206 8.36 1.87 11.09
C GLY A 206 8.31 3.10 10.19
N THR A 207 7.08 3.48 9.80
CA THR A 207 6.83 4.65 8.94
C THR A 207 7.33 5.97 9.54
N PRO A 208 7.13 6.29 10.83
CA PRO A 208 7.60 7.55 11.41
C PRO A 208 9.10 7.79 11.19
N ALA A 209 9.93 6.76 11.42
CA ALA A 209 11.37 6.85 11.21
C ALA A 209 11.76 7.06 9.74
N PHE A 210 10.97 6.54 8.80
CA PHE A 210 11.21 6.80 7.38
C PHE A 210 10.86 8.23 7.00
N VAL A 211 9.74 8.73 7.52
CA VAL A 211 9.32 10.11 7.30
C VAL A 211 10.34 11.09 7.88
N ASP A 212 10.88 10.84 9.08
CA ASP A 212 11.97 11.65 9.68
C ASP A 212 13.16 11.80 8.73
N LYS A 213 13.55 10.71 8.07
CA LYS A 213 14.65 10.72 7.10
C LYS A 213 14.31 11.44 5.80
N LEU A 214 13.08 11.30 5.31
CA LEU A 214 12.62 11.92 4.06
C LEU A 214 12.55 13.44 4.18
N ILE A 215 12.11 13.97 5.33
CA ILE A 215 11.94 15.42 5.55
C ILE A 215 13.19 16.11 6.07
N GLN A 216 14.28 15.38 6.31
CA GLN A 216 15.49 15.95 6.91
C GLN A 216 16.04 17.12 6.06
N GLY A 217 16.04 18.32 6.65
CA GLY A 217 16.52 19.55 5.99
C GLY A 217 15.54 20.12 4.95
N ILE A 218 14.27 19.71 4.98
CA ILE A 218 13.19 20.21 4.14
C ILE A 218 12.20 20.99 5.01
N GLU A 219 11.74 22.13 4.48
CA GLU A 219 10.71 22.93 5.13
C GLU A 219 9.34 22.26 4.97
N LEU A 220 8.59 22.13 6.06
CA LEU A 220 7.26 21.51 6.08
C LEU A 220 6.27 22.45 6.77
N HIS A 221 5.22 22.82 6.05
CA HIS A 221 4.05 23.54 6.53
C HIS A 221 2.91 22.55 6.73
N SER A 222 2.73 22.07 7.95
CA SER A 222 1.61 21.20 8.34
C SER A 222 0.42 22.01 8.83
N GLY A 223 -0.79 21.49 8.68
CA GLY A 223 -2.03 22.22 8.98
C GLY A 223 -2.23 23.41 8.04
N SER A 224 -1.70 23.30 6.82
CA SER A 224 -1.68 24.35 5.81
C SER A 224 -2.33 23.82 4.54
N ALA A 225 -3.65 23.63 4.57
CA ALA A 225 -4.39 23.16 3.40
C ALA A 225 -4.29 24.18 2.26
N ILE A 226 -3.83 23.74 1.09
CA ILE A 226 -3.76 24.61 -0.10
C ILE A 226 -5.16 24.82 -0.65
N GLN A 227 -5.50 26.08 -0.94
CA GLN A 227 -6.79 26.52 -1.45
C GLN A 227 -6.69 27.15 -2.85
N HIS A 228 -5.49 27.52 -3.30
CA HIS A 228 -5.30 28.08 -4.64
C HIS A 228 -3.91 27.74 -5.21
N VAL A 229 -3.87 27.31 -6.46
CA VAL A 229 -2.66 27.09 -7.27
C VAL A 229 -2.92 27.62 -8.67
N GLU A 230 -2.04 28.50 -9.14
CA GLU A 230 -2.15 29.16 -10.44
C GLU A 230 -0.77 29.57 -10.97
N GLU A 231 -0.49 29.33 -12.25
CA GLU A 231 0.67 29.91 -12.91
C GLU A 231 0.45 31.41 -13.15
N GLN A 232 1.39 32.24 -12.69
CA GLN A 232 1.41 33.67 -12.90
C GLN A 232 2.77 34.07 -13.49
N GLY A 233 2.81 34.28 -14.81
CA GLY A 233 4.06 34.54 -15.54
C GLY A 233 5.00 33.34 -15.44
N ASP A 234 6.22 33.58 -14.94
CA ASP A 234 7.26 32.55 -14.84
C ASP A 234 7.18 31.69 -13.56
N GLN A 235 6.29 32.02 -12.63
CA GLN A 235 6.14 31.33 -11.35
C GLN A 235 4.74 30.75 -11.18
N VAL A 236 4.57 29.98 -10.11
CA VAL A 236 3.31 29.42 -9.66
C VAL A 236 3.01 30.00 -8.27
N VAL A 237 1.83 30.61 -8.15
CA VAL A 237 1.27 31.10 -6.89
C VAL A 237 0.62 29.94 -6.18
N VAL A 238 0.94 29.78 -4.90
CA VAL A 238 0.32 28.80 -4.00
C VAL A 238 -0.22 29.56 -2.79
N ARG A 239 -1.52 29.42 -2.49
CA ARG A 239 -2.15 30.00 -1.30
C ARG A 239 -2.75 28.94 -0.39
N ASN A 240 -2.52 29.08 0.91
CA ASN A 240 -3.10 28.20 1.93
C ASN A 240 -4.43 28.75 2.46
N GLU A 241 -5.05 28.02 3.38
CA GLU A 241 -6.32 28.37 4.03
C GLU A 241 -6.23 29.59 4.95
N ASP A 242 -5.04 29.91 5.46
CA ASP A 242 -4.79 31.10 6.28
C ASP A 242 -4.64 32.38 5.43
N GLY A 243 -4.57 32.24 4.11
CA GLY A 243 -4.40 33.35 3.16
C GLY A 243 -2.95 33.72 2.89
N ASP A 244 -1.98 32.94 3.41
CA ASP A 244 -0.57 33.12 3.07
C ASP A 244 -0.36 32.81 1.59
N GLU A 245 0.49 33.60 0.94
CA GLU A 245 0.84 33.46 -0.47
C GLU A 245 2.32 33.16 -0.64
N PHE A 246 2.60 32.15 -1.46
CA PHE A 246 3.94 31.66 -1.75
C PHE A 246 4.17 31.59 -3.26
N LEU A 247 5.39 31.89 -3.71
CA LEU A 247 5.79 31.85 -5.10
C LEU A 247 6.85 30.77 -5.35
N PHE A 248 6.61 29.92 -6.33
CA PHE A 248 7.51 28.82 -6.69
C PHE A 248 7.82 28.79 -8.18
N ASP A 249 8.99 28.28 -8.55
CA ASP A 249 9.33 28.06 -9.95
C ASP A 249 8.51 26.92 -10.54
N LYS A 250 8.25 25.89 -9.72
CA LYS A 250 7.53 24.66 -10.07
C LYS A 250 6.72 24.16 -8.86
N VAL A 251 5.63 23.44 -9.13
CA VAL A 251 4.78 22.80 -8.11
C VAL A 251 4.60 21.33 -8.48
N VAL A 252 4.74 20.45 -7.50
CA VAL A 252 4.37 19.04 -7.61
C VAL A 252 3.20 18.75 -6.67
N VAL A 253 2.09 18.31 -7.24
CA VAL A 253 0.87 17.95 -6.52
C VAL A 253 0.87 16.45 -6.25
N ALA A 254 0.91 16.07 -4.98
CA ALA A 254 1.03 14.70 -4.50
C ALA A 254 -0.20 14.23 -3.70
N THR A 255 -1.39 14.73 -4.06
CA THR A 255 -2.67 14.44 -3.41
C THR A 255 -3.49 13.38 -4.19
N PRO A 256 -4.55 12.81 -3.61
CA PRO A 256 -5.61 12.14 -4.38
C PRO A 256 -6.19 13.09 -5.44
N THR A 257 -6.58 12.57 -6.60
CA THR A 257 -7.07 13.42 -7.70
C THR A 257 -8.46 14.00 -7.44
N THR A 258 -9.20 13.41 -6.50
CA THR A 258 -10.54 13.85 -6.08
C THR A 258 -10.55 15.24 -5.43
N LYS A 259 -9.39 15.76 -5.02
CA LYS A 259 -9.22 17.06 -4.33
C LYS A 259 -8.73 18.18 -5.22
N LEU A 260 -8.37 17.90 -6.48
CA LEU A 260 -7.63 18.85 -7.31
C LEU A 260 -8.45 20.10 -7.65
N GLU A 261 -9.76 19.96 -7.86
CA GLU A 261 -10.64 21.11 -8.13
C GLU A 261 -10.87 22.03 -6.94
N ASP A 262 -10.53 21.57 -5.74
CA ASP A 262 -10.69 22.35 -4.53
C ASP A 262 -9.66 23.48 -4.50
N PHE A 263 -8.52 23.33 -5.18
CA PHE A 263 -7.43 24.31 -5.12
C PHE A 263 -6.73 24.64 -6.45
N LEU A 264 -6.81 23.81 -7.50
CA LEU A 264 -6.25 24.19 -8.81
C LEU A 264 -7.16 25.22 -9.49
N ASN A 265 -6.56 26.24 -10.12
CA ASN A 265 -7.29 27.15 -11.00
C ASN A 265 -8.00 26.35 -12.12
N LYS A 266 -9.34 26.37 -12.10
CA LYS A 266 -10.19 25.52 -12.94
C LYS A 266 -10.09 25.84 -14.43
N ASP A 267 -9.86 27.11 -14.77
CA ASP A 267 -9.76 27.54 -16.16
C ASP A 267 -8.39 27.20 -16.73
N GLN A 268 -7.33 27.46 -15.96
CA GLN A 268 -5.95 27.22 -16.38
C GLN A 268 -5.61 25.71 -16.47
N PHE A 269 -6.11 24.91 -15.54
CA PHE A 269 -5.81 23.47 -15.47
C PHE A 269 -6.99 22.58 -15.89
N ALA A 270 -7.96 23.11 -16.64
CA ALA A 270 -9.19 22.39 -17.03
C ALA A 270 -8.93 21.00 -17.64
N GLU A 271 -7.97 20.91 -18.57
CA GLU A 271 -7.63 19.67 -19.26
C GLU A 271 -6.95 18.64 -18.34
N ASP A 272 -6.09 19.10 -17.43
CA ASP A 272 -5.45 18.23 -16.46
C ASP A 272 -6.46 17.71 -15.44
N ILE A 273 -7.33 18.59 -14.93
CA ILE A 273 -8.42 18.23 -14.02
C ILE A 273 -9.33 17.18 -14.67
N LYS A 274 -9.75 17.40 -15.93
CA LYS A 274 -10.59 16.46 -16.69
C LYS A 274 -9.94 15.09 -16.85
N LEU A 275 -8.63 15.04 -17.08
CA LEU A 275 -7.87 13.80 -17.13
C LEU A 275 -7.83 13.12 -15.75
N LEU A 276 -7.41 13.87 -14.73
CA LEU A 276 -7.13 13.36 -13.39
C LEU A 276 -8.36 12.87 -12.64
N LYS A 277 -9.54 13.43 -12.93
CA LYS A 277 -10.82 12.96 -12.39
C LYS A 277 -11.22 11.56 -12.82
N GLN A 278 -10.61 11.01 -13.87
CA GLN A 278 -10.90 9.65 -14.34
C GLN A 278 -10.25 8.58 -13.45
N PHE A 279 -9.23 8.94 -12.66
CA PHE A 279 -8.68 8.04 -11.64
C PHE A 279 -9.71 7.80 -10.54
N LYS A 280 -9.98 6.53 -10.26
CA LYS A 280 -10.97 6.11 -9.26
C LYS A 280 -10.31 5.91 -7.91
N PHE A 281 -11.07 6.22 -6.86
CA PHE A 281 -10.66 6.00 -5.47
C PHE A 281 -11.81 5.38 -4.69
N GLU A 282 -11.46 4.52 -3.75
CA GLU A 282 -12.38 3.93 -2.78
C GLU A 282 -11.90 4.23 -1.37
N ASP A 283 -12.85 4.48 -0.49
CA ASP A 283 -12.60 4.60 0.94
C ASP A 283 -12.76 3.24 1.63
N GLY A 284 -12.00 3.04 2.70
CA GLY A 284 -12.21 1.93 3.61
C GLY A 284 -11.80 2.27 5.03
N GLU A 285 -12.50 1.66 5.97
CA GLU A 285 -12.24 1.86 7.40
C GLU A 285 -11.15 0.90 7.88
N LEU A 286 -10.17 1.44 8.60
CA LEU A 286 -9.19 0.68 9.37
C LEU A 286 -9.40 1.00 10.85
N VAL A 287 -9.65 -0.03 11.64
CA VAL A 287 -9.84 0.10 13.09
C VAL A 287 -8.63 -0.50 13.81
N MET A 288 -8.00 0.27 14.69
CA MET A 288 -6.95 -0.19 15.61
C MET A 288 -7.60 -0.46 16.97
N HIS A 289 -7.48 -1.68 17.50
CA HIS A 289 -8.21 -2.09 18.70
C HIS A 289 -7.52 -3.26 19.43
N THR A 290 -8.03 -3.60 20.62
CA THR A 290 -7.58 -4.75 21.43
C THR A 290 -8.59 -5.89 21.49
N ASP A 291 -9.70 -5.78 20.74
CA ASP A 291 -10.76 -6.80 20.73
C ASP A 291 -10.35 -8.07 19.99
N ALA A 292 -10.13 -9.17 20.71
CA ALA A 292 -9.67 -10.44 20.14
C ALA A 292 -10.75 -11.24 19.39
N THR A 293 -11.99 -10.77 19.34
CA THR A 293 -13.12 -11.39 18.61
C THR A 293 -12.87 -11.49 17.10
N VAL A 294 -12.00 -10.64 16.54
CA VAL A 294 -11.61 -10.62 15.12
C VAL A 294 -10.56 -11.68 14.76
N MET A 295 -10.09 -12.48 15.73
CA MET A 295 -9.10 -13.53 15.55
C MET A 295 -9.76 -14.92 15.60
N PRO A 296 -9.10 -15.98 15.09
CA PRO A 296 -9.58 -17.35 15.26
C PRO A 296 -9.96 -17.65 16.73
N PRO A 297 -11.09 -18.34 16.99
CA PRO A 297 -11.52 -18.63 18.36
C PRO A 297 -10.48 -19.41 19.18
N ASN A 298 -9.70 -20.27 18.52
CA ASN A 298 -8.61 -21.00 19.15
C ASN A 298 -7.31 -20.20 19.06
N ARG A 299 -6.71 -19.87 20.20
CA ARG A 299 -5.44 -19.11 20.27
C ARG A 299 -4.29 -19.74 19.47
N LYS A 300 -4.22 -21.07 19.39
CA LYS A 300 -3.19 -21.80 18.61
C LYS A 300 -3.25 -21.53 17.11
N ASP A 301 -4.40 -21.08 16.61
CA ASP A 301 -4.64 -20.82 15.19
C ASP A 301 -4.38 -19.35 14.83
N TRP A 302 -4.03 -18.51 15.82
CA TRP A 302 -3.69 -17.11 15.58
C TRP A 302 -2.45 -16.99 14.70
N CYS A 303 -2.60 -16.21 13.64
CA CYS A 303 -1.55 -15.88 12.71
C CYS A 303 -1.41 -14.36 12.63
N VAL A 304 -0.32 -13.86 12.04
CA VAL A 304 -0.15 -12.41 11.81
C VAL A 304 -1.31 -11.87 10.97
N LEU A 305 -1.68 -12.60 9.92
CA LEU A 305 -2.75 -12.25 9.01
C LEU A 305 -3.96 -13.16 9.30
N SER A 306 -5.10 -12.58 9.62
CA SER A 306 -6.35 -13.31 9.87
C SER A 306 -7.42 -12.85 8.89
N TYR A 307 -7.88 -13.78 8.07
CA TYR A 307 -8.92 -13.59 7.07
C TYR A 307 -10.21 -14.25 7.54
N MET A 308 -11.31 -13.51 7.49
CA MET A 308 -12.63 -14.05 7.79
C MET A 308 -13.60 -13.63 6.69
N MET A 309 -14.37 -14.59 6.19
CA MET A 309 -15.37 -14.35 5.13
C MET A 309 -16.58 -15.27 5.27
N ASP A 310 -17.74 -14.84 4.80
CA ASP A 310 -18.93 -15.69 4.66
C ASP A 310 -18.81 -16.64 3.45
N ARG A 311 -19.72 -17.63 3.34
CA ARG A 311 -19.72 -18.60 2.23
C ARG A 311 -20.17 -18.00 0.91
N GLN A 312 -20.87 -16.87 0.95
CA GLN A 312 -21.33 -16.13 -0.21
C GLN A 312 -20.31 -15.08 -0.67
N PHE A 313 -19.19 -14.90 0.06
CA PHE A 313 -18.16 -13.91 -0.21
C PHE A 313 -18.68 -12.47 -0.29
N THR A 314 -19.77 -12.18 0.44
CA THR A 314 -20.38 -10.86 0.54
C THR A 314 -19.88 -10.07 1.74
N LYS A 315 -19.37 -10.77 2.76
CA LYS A 315 -18.80 -10.19 3.97
C LYS A 315 -17.39 -10.69 4.14
N GLN A 316 -16.45 -9.77 4.30
CA GLN A 316 -15.06 -10.09 4.55
C GLN A 316 -14.41 -9.07 5.47
N GLN A 317 -13.49 -9.54 6.29
CA GLN A 317 -12.58 -8.68 7.04
C GLN A 317 -11.17 -9.26 7.00
N PHE A 318 -10.22 -8.36 7.17
CA PHE A 318 -8.80 -8.68 7.27
C PHE A 318 -8.23 -8.05 8.53
N THR A 319 -7.61 -8.87 9.37
CA THR A 319 -7.00 -8.43 10.62
C THR A 319 -5.50 -8.73 10.62
N VAL A 320 -4.73 -7.73 11.04
CA VAL A 320 -3.31 -7.86 11.37
C VAL A 320 -3.13 -7.92 12.88
N TRP A 321 -2.46 -8.95 13.39
CA TRP A 321 -1.98 -8.99 14.78
C TRP A 321 -0.60 -8.36 14.90
N LEU A 322 -0.53 -7.11 15.39
CA LEU A 322 0.69 -6.29 15.36
C LEU A 322 1.81 -6.83 16.27
N ASN A 323 1.49 -7.39 17.43
CA ASN A 323 2.52 -7.86 18.39
C ASN A 323 3.40 -8.98 17.82
N SER A 324 2.96 -9.64 16.74
CA SER A 324 3.69 -10.72 16.09
C SER A 324 4.67 -10.22 15.00
N ILE A 325 4.69 -8.90 14.73
CA ILE A 325 5.53 -8.26 13.69
C ILE A 325 6.16 -6.94 14.10
N GLU A 326 5.74 -6.36 15.22
CA GLU A 326 6.30 -5.15 15.81
C GLU A 326 7.08 -5.52 17.08
N PRO A 327 8.43 -5.48 17.05
CA PRO A 327 9.28 -5.78 18.20
C PRO A 327 8.89 -5.01 19.47
N SER A 328 8.50 -3.75 19.34
CA SER A 328 8.12 -2.90 20.49
C SER A 328 6.76 -3.25 21.10
N LEU A 329 5.97 -4.14 20.49
CA LEU A 329 4.69 -4.63 21.01
C LEU A 329 4.77 -6.06 21.57
N VAL A 330 5.94 -6.72 21.49
CA VAL A 330 6.12 -8.08 22.03
C VAL A 330 5.91 -8.08 23.55
N GLY A 331 5.09 -9.03 24.04
CA GLY A 331 4.79 -9.19 25.46
C GLY A 331 3.74 -8.21 26.02
N LYS A 332 3.22 -7.31 25.20
CA LYS A 332 2.19 -6.31 25.57
C LYS A 332 0.77 -6.80 25.30
N THR A 333 -0.23 -5.98 25.62
CA THR A 333 -1.63 -6.26 25.28
C THR A 333 -1.76 -6.50 23.75
N PRO A 334 -2.49 -7.55 23.30
CA PRO A 334 -2.68 -7.78 21.88
C PRO A 334 -3.36 -6.61 21.18
N VAL A 335 -2.73 -6.11 20.12
CA VAL A 335 -3.23 -5.03 19.26
C VAL A 335 -3.51 -5.58 17.87
N PHE A 336 -4.66 -5.21 17.36
CA PHE A 336 -5.17 -5.60 16.05
C PHE A 336 -5.40 -4.37 15.17
N GLN A 337 -5.09 -4.50 13.88
CA GLN A 337 -5.60 -3.60 12.85
C GLN A 337 -6.57 -4.38 11.97
N THR A 338 -7.85 -3.98 11.95
CA THR A 338 -8.88 -4.64 11.16
C THR A 338 -9.39 -3.73 10.06
N TRP A 339 -9.24 -4.17 8.82
CA TRP A 339 -9.74 -3.51 7.62
C TRP A 339 -11.17 -3.97 7.32
N ARG A 340 -12.08 -3.00 7.14
CA ARG A 340 -13.51 -3.20 6.88
C ARG A 340 -14.12 -4.26 7.82
N PRO A 341 -14.15 -4.01 9.15
CA PRO A 341 -14.64 -4.99 10.11
C PRO A 341 -16.08 -5.41 9.77
N VAL A 342 -16.32 -6.72 9.70
CA VAL A 342 -17.68 -7.29 9.57
C VAL A 342 -18.15 -7.95 10.87
N THR A 343 -17.21 -8.22 11.77
CA THR A 343 -17.48 -8.55 13.18
C THR A 343 -17.57 -7.26 13.98
N SER A 344 -18.57 -7.16 14.87
CA SER A 344 -18.69 -6.02 15.77
C SER A 344 -17.49 -5.98 16.74
N ILE A 345 -16.80 -4.84 16.77
CA ILE A 345 -15.70 -4.57 17.69
C ILE A 345 -16.27 -3.82 18.89
N ASP A 346 -15.95 -4.27 20.11
CA ASP A 346 -16.34 -3.55 21.33
C ASP A 346 -15.78 -2.11 21.31
N PRO A 347 -16.64 -1.07 21.34
CA PRO A 347 -16.20 0.32 21.29
C PRO A 347 -15.23 0.70 22.41
N LYS A 348 -15.29 0.01 23.58
CA LYS A 348 -14.36 0.26 24.70
C LYS A 348 -12.95 -0.26 24.44
N LYS A 349 -12.78 -1.12 23.43
CA LYS A 349 -11.49 -1.70 23.04
C LYS A 349 -10.89 -1.05 21.80
N VAL A 350 -11.59 -0.09 21.19
CA VAL A 350 -11.09 0.71 20.06
C VAL A 350 -10.04 1.69 20.59
N ILE A 351 -8.85 1.65 19.97
CA ILE A 351 -7.77 2.61 20.20
C ILE A 351 -7.96 3.82 19.28
N SER A 352 -8.23 3.57 17.99
CA SER A 352 -8.52 4.60 16.98
C SER A 352 -9.18 3.98 15.76
N SER A 353 -9.95 4.76 15.00
CA SER A 353 -10.44 4.39 13.67
C SER A 353 -10.03 5.44 12.64
N VAL A 354 -9.78 5.02 11.41
CA VAL A 354 -9.40 5.89 10.30
C VAL A 354 -10.03 5.45 8.99
N THR A 355 -10.51 6.42 8.21
CA THR A 355 -10.88 6.22 6.81
C THR A 355 -9.65 6.42 5.92
N LEU A 356 -9.26 5.39 5.16
CA LEU A 356 -8.19 5.46 4.19
C LEU A 356 -8.77 5.48 2.77
N THR A 357 -8.37 6.49 1.98
CA THR A 357 -8.70 6.60 0.56
C THR A 357 -7.63 5.92 -0.29
N ARG A 358 -8.00 5.00 -1.17
CA ARG A 358 -7.07 4.20 -1.98
C ARG A 358 -7.46 4.18 -3.45
N ALA A 359 -6.46 4.27 -4.32
CA ALA A 359 -6.68 4.26 -5.76
C ALA A 359 -7.18 2.89 -6.23
N VAL A 360 -8.15 2.88 -7.13
CA VAL A 360 -8.67 1.69 -7.79
C VAL A 360 -8.05 1.61 -9.17
N VAL A 361 -7.44 0.47 -9.51
CA VAL A 361 -6.88 0.22 -10.83
C VAL A 361 -7.90 -0.49 -11.69
N ASP A 362 -8.12 0.00 -12.88
CA ASP A 362 -8.95 -0.62 -13.90
C ASP A 362 -8.26 -0.61 -15.26
N SER A 363 -8.95 -1.07 -16.30
CA SER A 363 -8.44 -1.11 -17.67
C SER A 363 -8.11 0.28 -18.24
N GLN A 364 -8.69 1.36 -17.71
CA GLN A 364 -8.42 2.73 -18.16
C GLN A 364 -7.17 3.32 -17.51
N THR A 365 -6.84 2.87 -16.30
CA THR A 365 -5.73 3.40 -15.49
C THR A 365 -4.39 3.44 -16.24
N VAL A 366 -4.07 2.41 -17.04
CA VAL A 366 -2.82 2.34 -17.83
C VAL A 366 -2.78 3.45 -18.89
N ALA A 367 -3.88 3.70 -19.59
CA ALA A 367 -3.96 4.75 -20.60
C ALA A 367 -3.86 6.14 -19.96
N LEU A 368 -4.52 6.35 -18.82
CA LEU A 368 -4.45 7.59 -18.04
C LEU A 368 -3.02 7.88 -17.56
N ASN A 369 -2.32 6.87 -17.04
CA ASN A 369 -0.91 6.97 -16.65
C ASN A 369 -0.03 7.35 -17.84
N LYS A 370 -0.25 6.77 -19.02
CA LYS A 370 0.53 7.16 -20.20
C LYS A 370 0.27 8.62 -20.59
N GLU A 371 -0.99 9.05 -20.60
CA GLU A 371 -1.34 10.43 -20.97
C GLU A 371 -0.73 11.45 -20.00
N ILE A 372 -0.82 11.22 -18.69
CA ILE A 372 -0.26 12.16 -17.71
C ILE A 372 1.26 12.26 -17.81
N GLN A 373 1.95 11.15 -18.06
CA GLN A 373 3.41 11.15 -18.24
C GLN A 373 3.84 11.88 -19.52
N GLU A 374 3.04 11.83 -20.59
CA GLU A 374 3.31 12.64 -21.79
C GLU A 374 3.02 14.13 -21.55
N ARG A 375 1.94 14.47 -20.83
CA ARG A 375 1.63 15.86 -20.44
C ARG A 375 2.74 16.48 -19.60
N HIS A 376 3.36 15.71 -18.71
CA HIS A 376 4.49 16.19 -17.92
C HIS A 376 5.71 16.60 -18.75
N LYS A 377 5.86 16.11 -19.98
CA LYS A 377 6.99 16.43 -20.87
C LYS A 377 6.78 17.71 -21.70
N GLN A 378 5.62 18.35 -21.58
CA GLN A 378 5.34 19.58 -22.32
C GLN A 378 6.35 20.68 -21.97
N PRO A 379 6.83 21.45 -22.96
CA PRO A 379 7.78 22.53 -22.72
C PRO A 379 7.16 23.57 -21.80
N ASN A 380 8.00 24.18 -20.94
CA ASN A 380 7.63 25.25 -20.01
C ASN A 380 6.62 24.88 -18.90
N ARG A 381 6.18 23.62 -18.81
CA ARG A 381 5.26 23.16 -17.77
C ARG A 381 5.76 23.47 -16.36
N LYS A 382 4.90 23.98 -15.47
CA LYS A 382 5.27 24.31 -14.09
C LYS A 382 4.59 23.47 -13.02
N VAL A 383 3.42 22.89 -13.31
CA VAL A 383 2.67 22.04 -12.38
C VAL A 383 2.72 20.57 -12.80
N PHE A 384 3.12 19.71 -11.88
CA PHE A 384 3.25 18.26 -12.09
C PHE A 384 2.43 17.50 -11.07
N TYR A 385 2.12 16.24 -11.35
CA TYR A 385 1.33 15.40 -10.45
C TYR A 385 2.05 14.08 -10.18
N CYS A 386 2.03 13.64 -8.93
CA CYS A 386 2.53 12.31 -8.56
C CYS A 386 1.65 11.68 -7.49
N GLY A 387 1.81 10.38 -7.28
CA GLY A 387 0.94 9.62 -6.40
C GLY A 387 1.04 8.13 -6.69
N SER A 388 0.63 7.30 -5.74
CA SER A 388 0.54 5.85 -5.96
C SER A 388 -0.40 5.47 -7.12
N TRP A 389 -1.29 6.37 -7.51
CA TRP A 389 -2.20 6.26 -8.64
C TRP A 389 -1.54 6.57 -10.00
N SER A 390 -0.39 7.25 -10.01
CA SER A 390 0.28 7.77 -11.23
C SER A 390 1.40 6.85 -11.76
N CYS A 391 1.24 5.54 -11.59
CA CYS A 391 2.22 4.54 -12.03
C CYS A 391 1.53 3.21 -12.35
N ASP A 392 2.13 2.45 -13.26
CA ASP A 392 1.68 1.10 -13.58
C ASP A 392 1.91 0.15 -12.39
N GLY A 393 1.06 -0.86 -12.27
CA GLY A 393 1.15 -1.89 -11.24
C GLY A 393 0.11 -1.73 -10.14
N LEU A 394 0.42 -2.22 -8.94
CA LEU A 394 -0.45 -2.08 -7.78
C LEU A 394 -0.23 -0.69 -7.14
N PRO A 395 -1.27 0.01 -6.67
CA PRO A 395 -1.13 1.35 -6.09
C PRO A 395 -0.64 1.27 -4.64
N ILE A 396 0.63 0.90 -4.48
CA ILE A 396 1.35 0.72 -3.22
C ILE A 396 2.46 1.76 -3.05
N LEU A 397 3.22 1.70 -1.95
CA LEU A 397 4.37 2.59 -1.71
C LEU A 397 5.39 2.57 -2.85
N GLU A 398 5.58 1.41 -3.49
CA GLU A 398 6.46 1.30 -4.64
C GLU A 398 6.03 2.22 -5.79
N SER A 399 4.74 2.22 -6.11
CA SER A 399 4.17 3.06 -7.17
C SER A 399 4.25 4.54 -6.81
N ALA A 400 4.13 4.89 -5.53
CA ALA A 400 4.34 6.25 -5.05
C ALA A 400 5.79 6.71 -5.28
N VAL A 401 6.78 5.91 -4.87
CA VAL A 401 8.21 6.22 -5.08
C VAL A 401 8.56 6.23 -6.56
N THR A 402 8.02 5.30 -7.34
CA THR A 402 8.25 5.22 -8.79
C THR A 402 7.68 6.46 -9.51
N SER A 403 6.49 6.92 -9.11
CA SER A 403 5.93 8.18 -9.64
C SER A 403 6.82 9.38 -9.32
N ALA A 404 7.41 9.42 -8.12
CA ALA A 404 8.37 10.46 -7.73
C ALA A 404 9.67 10.40 -8.55
N MET A 405 10.15 9.20 -8.89
CA MET A 405 11.30 9.00 -9.77
C MET A 405 11.03 9.52 -11.18
N HIS A 406 9.82 9.35 -11.72
CA HIS A 406 9.44 9.94 -13.02
C HIS A 406 9.51 11.48 -12.98
N ILE A 407 8.99 12.10 -11.92
CA ILE A 407 9.12 13.55 -11.71
C ILE A 407 10.60 13.95 -11.63
N ALA A 408 11.40 13.23 -10.85
CA ALA A 408 12.83 13.51 -10.73
C ALA A 408 13.56 13.46 -12.09
N GLN A 409 13.24 12.49 -12.94
CA GLN A 409 13.81 12.37 -14.29
C GLN A 409 13.48 13.60 -15.17
N ILE A 410 12.24 14.11 -15.10
CA ILE A 410 11.84 15.32 -15.82
C ILE A 410 12.65 16.54 -15.36
N PHE A 411 12.99 16.60 -14.08
CA PHE A 411 13.80 17.67 -13.48
C PHE A 411 15.31 17.46 -13.68
N GLY A 412 15.73 16.35 -14.31
CA GLY A 412 17.14 15.98 -14.46
C GLY A 412 17.82 15.61 -13.14
N ALA A 413 17.05 15.28 -12.10
CA ALA A 413 17.58 14.91 -10.79
C ALA A 413 18.14 13.47 -10.82
N PRO A 414 19.37 13.24 -10.30
CA PRO A 414 19.96 11.92 -10.25
C PRO A 414 19.21 11.00 -9.26
N LEU A 415 19.24 9.69 -9.53
CA LEU A 415 18.65 8.65 -8.69
C LEU A 415 19.75 7.75 -8.10
N PRO A 416 20.64 8.27 -7.23
CA PRO A 416 21.81 7.52 -6.73
C PRO A 416 21.45 6.30 -5.90
N PHE A 417 20.17 6.20 -5.49
CA PHE A 417 19.67 5.08 -4.72
C PHE A 417 19.22 3.91 -5.59
N GLU A 418 19.06 4.02 -6.91
CA GLU A 418 18.50 2.95 -7.73
C GLU A 418 19.33 1.65 -7.65
N GLY A 419 18.68 0.53 -7.32
CA GLY A 419 19.30 -0.80 -7.24
C GLY A 419 20.06 -1.12 -5.94
N LEU A 420 20.08 -0.21 -4.96
CA LEU A 420 20.57 -0.50 -3.61
C LEU A 420 19.74 -1.60 -2.94
N LYS A 421 20.42 -2.53 -2.28
CA LYS A 421 19.78 -3.64 -1.56
C LYS A 421 19.52 -3.27 -0.10
N PRO A 422 18.37 -3.68 0.48
CA PRO A 422 18.06 -3.42 1.88
C PRO A 422 19.13 -4.00 2.81
N LYS A 423 19.52 -3.22 3.82
CA LYS A 423 20.35 -3.69 4.93
C LYS A 423 19.45 -4.38 5.95
N VAL A 424 19.54 -5.70 6.02
CA VAL A 424 18.69 -6.53 6.89
C VAL A 424 19.39 -6.82 8.21
N GLU A 425 18.73 -6.51 9.31
CA GLU A 425 19.11 -6.80 10.68
C GLU A 425 18.11 -7.77 11.31
N VAL A 426 18.56 -8.53 12.31
CA VAL A 426 17.68 -9.47 13.02
C VAL A 426 16.91 -8.71 14.11
N ALA A 427 15.61 -8.98 14.22
CA ALA A 427 14.78 -8.51 15.32
C ALA A 427 14.56 -9.64 16.35
N PRO A 428 15.48 -9.84 17.32
CA PRO A 428 15.45 -11.00 18.22
C PRO A 428 14.17 -11.12 19.05
N GLN A 429 13.49 -9.99 19.31
CA GLN A 429 12.23 -9.94 20.06
C GLN A 429 11.12 -10.76 19.39
N LEU A 430 11.16 -10.91 18.06
CA LEU A 430 10.17 -11.69 17.30
C LEU A 430 10.45 -13.20 17.29
N GLY A 431 11.48 -13.67 18.00
CA GLY A 431 11.77 -15.09 18.18
C GLY A 431 12.23 -15.79 16.90
N TYR A 432 13.08 -15.11 16.12
CA TYR A 432 13.64 -15.64 14.86
C TYR A 432 14.47 -16.89 15.02
#